data_AF-A0A3M7F053-F1
#
_entry.id   AF-A0A3M7F053-F1
#
_cell.length_a   1.000
_cell.length_b   1.000
_cell.length_c   1.000
_cell.angle_alpha   90.00
_cell.angle_beta   90.00
_cell.angle_gamma   90.00
#
_symmetry.space_group_name_H-M   'P 1'
#
loop_
_entity.id
_entity.type
_entity.pdbx_description
1 polymer ?
#
loop_
_entity_poly.entity_id
_entity_poly.type
_entity_poly.pdbx_seq_one_letter_code
_entity_poly.pdbx_strand_id
1 'polypeptide(L)'
;MQLTFAVTALAGLVAATSASSSSQSKRDHKFQVQNWEAGCARAGCYYNFNVTGKRDGEKPAFKAYCSGDDSGFFTPCELLKGPVGTEIAAELAPYDYTTANGIAAMGVSLSFTTNAEVPVTYNYTGHYNATFNQFAAPPYDFKVKPDQITAVA
;
A
#
# COMPACT_ATOMS: atom_id res chain seq x y z
N MET A 1 46.62 6.24 -49.49
CA MET A 1 45.23 5.97 -49.07
C MET A 1 45.28 5.48 -47.63
N GLN A 2 44.96 6.32 -46.65
CA GLN A 2 44.55 5.93 -45.29
C GLN A 2 44.13 7.21 -44.54
N LEU A 3 42.82 7.40 -44.39
CA LEU A 3 42.23 8.39 -43.48
C LEU A 3 42.05 7.73 -42.12
N THR A 4 42.66 8.29 -41.07
CA THR A 4 42.40 7.93 -39.68
C THR A 4 41.24 8.76 -39.15
N PHE A 5 40.11 8.11 -38.85
CA PHE A 5 38.98 8.73 -38.15
C PHE A 5 39.17 8.58 -36.64
N ALA A 6 39.23 9.70 -35.91
CA ALA A 6 39.16 9.70 -34.46
C ALA A 6 37.69 9.78 -34.03
N VAL A 7 37.19 8.74 -33.35
CA VAL A 7 35.85 8.71 -32.76
C VAL A 7 35.96 9.11 -31.29
N THR A 8 35.53 10.32 -30.94
CA THR A 8 35.36 10.75 -29.56
C THR A 8 33.99 10.29 -29.07
N ALA A 9 33.97 9.26 -28.21
CA ALA A 9 32.77 8.86 -27.50
C ALA A 9 32.52 9.82 -26.32
N LEU A 10 31.50 10.68 -26.44
CA LEU A 10 30.95 11.41 -25.30
C LEU A 10 30.08 10.44 -24.48
N ALA A 11 30.65 9.90 -23.40
CA ALA A 11 29.87 9.25 -22.36
C ALA A 11 29.14 10.34 -21.54
N GLY A 12 27.89 10.61 -21.91
CA GLY A 12 27.00 11.46 -21.11
C GLY A 12 26.65 10.73 -19.80
N LEU A 13 27.21 11.20 -18.68
CA LEU A 13 26.77 10.78 -17.35
C LEU A 13 25.35 11.31 -17.14
N VAL A 14 24.35 10.43 -17.21
CA VAL A 14 23.01 10.74 -16.73
C VAL A 14 23.10 10.78 -15.21
N ALA A 15 23.18 11.97 -14.62
CA ALA A 15 23.08 12.13 -13.18
C ALA A 15 21.66 11.76 -12.77
N ALA A 16 21.48 10.55 -12.24
CA ALA A 16 20.27 10.20 -11.51
C ALA A 16 20.22 11.08 -10.25
N THR A 17 19.52 12.21 -10.34
CA THR A 17 19.20 13.03 -9.19
C THR A 17 18.21 12.25 -8.33
N SER A 18 18.73 11.49 -7.38
CA SER A 18 17.96 11.00 -6.25
C SER A 18 17.48 12.22 -5.47
N ALA A 19 16.26 12.66 -5.79
CA ALA A 19 15.55 13.70 -5.06
C ALA A 19 15.35 13.23 -3.62
N SER A 20 16.33 13.54 -2.77
CA SER A 20 16.29 13.38 -1.32
C SER A 20 15.30 14.40 -0.74
N SER A 21 14.02 14.21 -1.03
CA SER A 21 12.92 14.98 -0.45
C SER A 21 12.42 14.26 0.80
N SER A 22 12.98 14.66 1.95
CA SER A 22 12.47 14.41 3.31
C SER A 22 11.66 13.11 3.49
N SER A 23 12.35 11.97 3.58
CA SER A 23 11.75 10.65 3.84
C SER A 23 10.88 10.60 5.11
N GLN A 24 11.04 11.57 6.03
CA GLN A 24 10.29 11.64 7.28
C GLN A 24 8.85 12.16 7.09
N SER A 25 8.64 13.22 6.31
CA SER A 25 7.30 13.78 6.06
C SER A 25 6.42 12.85 5.21
N LYS A 26 7.02 12.05 4.33
CA LYS A 26 6.26 11.07 3.52
C LYS A 26 5.66 9.93 4.36
N ARG A 27 6.26 9.58 5.51
CA ARG A 27 5.83 8.45 6.37
C ARG A 27 4.79 8.78 7.44
N ASP A 28 4.40 10.05 7.59
CA ASP A 28 3.40 10.44 8.60
C ASP A 28 1.95 10.13 8.19
N HIS A 29 1.74 9.68 6.95
CA HIS A 29 0.45 9.18 6.50
C HIS A 29 0.04 7.95 7.31
N LYS A 30 -1.25 7.83 7.64
CA LYS A 30 -1.80 6.69 8.36
C LYS A 30 -3.10 6.28 7.71
N PHE A 31 -3.19 5.01 7.38
CA PHE A 31 -4.47 4.39 7.05
C PHE A 31 -5.24 4.20 8.36
N GLN A 32 -6.49 4.62 8.38
CA GLN A 32 -7.39 4.34 9.48
C GLN A 32 -8.28 3.17 9.07
N VAL A 33 -8.00 2.00 9.63
CA VAL A 33 -8.83 0.81 9.51
C VAL A 33 -9.96 0.91 10.52
N GLN A 34 -11.16 0.55 10.09
CA GLN A 34 -12.38 0.62 10.86
C GLN A 34 -13.24 -0.61 10.66
N ASN A 35 -13.95 -1.01 11.70
CA ASN A 35 -14.78 -2.21 11.68
C ASN A 35 -13.97 -3.44 11.24
N TRP A 36 -12.77 -3.62 11.78
CA TRP A 36 -11.96 -4.79 11.48
C TRP A 36 -12.66 -6.07 11.91
N GLU A 37 -12.84 -6.96 10.96
CA GLU A 37 -13.28 -8.32 11.19
C GLU A 37 -12.42 -9.29 10.41
N ALA A 38 -11.91 -10.31 11.09
CA ALA A 38 -11.23 -11.43 10.46
C ALA A 38 -11.57 -12.73 11.17
N GLY A 39 -11.71 -13.78 10.36
CA GLY A 39 -12.02 -15.10 10.87
C GLY A 39 -11.47 -16.23 10.03
N CYS A 40 -11.33 -17.39 10.66
CA CYS A 40 -10.95 -18.63 10.00
C CYS A 40 -12.09 -19.65 10.13
N ALA A 41 -12.39 -20.29 9.01
CA ALA A 41 -13.31 -21.41 8.91
C ALA A 41 -12.61 -22.60 8.22
N ARG A 42 -13.33 -23.71 8.02
CA ARG A 42 -12.75 -24.94 7.43
C ARG A 42 -12.16 -24.74 6.02
N ALA A 43 -12.51 -23.65 5.33
CA ALA A 43 -12.11 -23.38 3.95
C ALA A 43 -11.01 -22.31 3.82
N GLY A 44 -10.49 -21.78 4.93
CA GLY A 44 -9.51 -20.69 4.93
C GLY A 44 -9.89 -19.56 5.88
N CYS A 45 -9.06 -18.52 5.89
CA CYS A 45 -9.32 -17.31 6.65
C CYS A 45 -9.83 -16.19 5.74
N TYR A 46 -10.54 -15.25 6.33
CA TYR A 46 -11.11 -14.10 5.64
C TYR A 46 -10.87 -12.84 6.45
N TYR A 47 -10.96 -11.70 5.76
CA TYR A 47 -11.00 -10.39 6.37
C TYR A 47 -12.10 -9.54 5.73
N ASN A 48 -12.62 -8.59 6.50
CA ASN A 48 -13.42 -7.49 5.98
C ASN A 48 -13.28 -6.25 6.88
N PHE A 49 -13.14 -5.07 6.26
CA PHE A 49 -13.02 -3.80 6.98
C PHE A 49 -13.26 -2.60 6.06
N ASN A 50 -13.47 -1.43 6.67
CA ASN A 50 -13.36 -0.15 5.98
C ASN A 50 -11.98 0.46 6.23
N VAL A 51 -11.44 1.14 5.24
CA VAL A 51 -10.21 1.91 5.39
C VAL A 51 -10.37 3.32 4.86
N THR A 52 -9.81 4.28 5.58
CA THR A 52 -9.82 5.69 5.20
C THR A 52 -8.42 6.29 5.24
N GLY A 53 -8.18 7.22 4.32
CA GLY A 53 -7.00 8.09 4.32
C GLY A 53 -7.45 9.54 4.32
N LYS A 54 -6.72 10.38 5.05
CA LYS A 54 -6.92 11.83 5.04
C LYS A 54 -6.08 12.46 3.93
N ARG A 55 -6.59 13.55 3.35
CA ARG A 55 -5.84 14.39 2.42
C ARG A 55 -4.63 14.97 3.13
N ASP A 56 -3.48 14.90 2.48
CA ASP A 56 -2.23 15.49 2.95
C ASP A 56 -1.34 15.81 1.74
N GLY A 57 -1.24 17.11 1.42
CA GLY A 57 -0.65 17.56 0.15
C GLY A 57 -1.35 16.95 -1.06
N GLU A 58 -0.58 16.28 -1.91
CA GLU A 58 -1.05 15.59 -3.12
C GLU A 58 -1.73 14.25 -2.84
N LYS A 59 -1.57 13.68 -1.62
CA LYS A 59 -2.22 12.41 -1.26
C LYS A 59 -3.73 12.61 -1.17
N PRO A 60 -4.54 11.81 -1.90
CA PRO A 60 -5.98 11.95 -1.89
C PRO A 60 -6.58 11.52 -0.55
N ALA A 61 -7.70 12.15 -0.17
CA ALA A 61 -8.57 11.57 0.84
C ALA A 61 -9.40 10.45 0.20
N PHE A 62 -9.61 9.36 0.92
CA PHE A 62 -10.39 8.24 0.43
C PHE A 62 -11.12 7.48 1.54
N LYS A 63 -12.11 6.70 1.12
CA LYS A 63 -12.75 5.63 1.89
C LYS A 63 -12.93 4.43 0.95
N ALA A 64 -12.50 3.26 1.39
CA ALA A 64 -12.70 2.01 0.67
C ALA A 64 -13.21 0.91 1.60
N TYR A 65 -13.92 -0.06 1.03
CA TYR A 65 -14.29 -1.31 1.68
C TYR A 65 -13.41 -2.43 1.14
N CYS A 66 -12.75 -3.15 2.05
CA CYS A 66 -11.82 -4.20 1.71
C CYS A 66 -12.33 -5.52 2.29
N SER A 67 -12.33 -6.57 1.48
CA SER A 67 -12.66 -7.93 1.90
C SER A 67 -11.94 -8.93 1.02
N GLY A 68 -11.55 -10.06 1.60
CA GLY A 68 -10.84 -11.11 0.87
C GLY A 68 -10.52 -12.30 1.76
N ASP A 69 -9.60 -13.13 1.26
CA ASP A 69 -9.10 -14.33 1.92
C ASP A 69 -7.62 -14.20 2.32
N ASP A 70 -7.07 -15.25 2.91
CA ASP A 70 -5.66 -15.36 3.30
C ASP A 70 -4.73 -15.81 2.16
N SER A 71 -5.04 -15.44 0.90
CA SER A 71 -4.17 -15.77 -0.24
C SER A 71 -2.77 -15.14 -0.17
N GLY A 72 -2.57 -14.12 0.67
CA GLY A 72 -1.30 -13.39 0.78
C GLY A 72 -1.01 -12.46 -0.38
N PHE A 73 -2.00 -12.14 -1.20
CA PHE A 73 -1.87 -11.17 -2.29
C PHE A 73 -2.75 -9.95 -2.04
N PHE A 74 -2.25 -8.78 -2.43
CA PHE A 74 -3.04 -7.56 -2.46
C PHE A 74 -4.18 -7.67 -3.47
N THR A 75 -5.41 -7.67 -2.97
CA THR A 75 -6.63 -7.65 -3.77
C THR A 75 -7.25 -6.26 -3.77
N PRO A 76 -7.77 -5.76 -4.91
CA PRO A 76 -8.43 -4.46 -4.97
C PRO A 76 -9.61 -4.35 -4.01
N CYS A 77 -9.68 -3.24 -3.31
CA CYS A 77 -10.82 -2.85 -2.47
C CYS A 77 -11.84 -2.06 -3.27
N GLU A 78 -13.10 -2.07 -2.84
CA GLU A 78 -14.14 -1.22 -3.40
C GLU A 78 -13.94 0.24 -2.93
N LEU A 79 -13.62 1.14 -3.87
CA LEU A 79 -13.50 2.56 -3.56
C LEU A 79 -14.89 3.19 -3.37
N LEU A 80 -15.25 3.46 -2.12
CA LEU A 80 -16.54 4.07 -1.77
C LEU A 80 -16.55 5.59 -1.93
N LYS A 81 -15.42 6.25 -1.64
CA LYS A 81 -15.21 7.69 -1.82
C LYS A 81 -13.74 7.97 -2.13
N GLY A 82 -13.49 8.83 -3.10
CA GLY A 82 -12.13 9.26 -3.47
C GLY A 82 -12.12 9.81 -4.90
N PRO A 83 -11.04 10.48 -5.32
CA PRO A 83 -10.87 10.87 -6.71
C PRO A 83 -10.62 9.64 -7.59
N VAL A 84 -11.04 9.73 -8.85
CA VAL A 84 -10.75 8.73 -9.88
C VAL A 84 -9.23 8.55 -10.01
N GLY A 85 -8.77 7.31 -10.21
CA GLY A 85 -7.35 6.97 -10.24
C GLY A 85 -6.71 6.78 -8.85
N THR A 86 -7.52 6.76 -7.78
CA THR A 86 -7.08 6.27 -6.46
C THR A 86 -7.40 4.79 -6.38
N GLU A 87 -6.38 3.97 -6.15
CA GLU A 87 -6.55 2.52 -6.00
C GLU A 87 -6.18 2.13 -4.57
N ILE A 88 -7.04 1.34 -3.94
CA ILE A 88 -6.79 0.77 -2.61
C ILE A 88 -6.80 -0.73 -2.75
N ALA A 89 -5.83 -1.39 -2.12
CA ALA A 89 -5.79 -2.83 -2.04
C ALA A 89 -5.50 -3.27 -0.61
N ALA A 90 -5.93 -4.48 -0.27
CA ALA A 90 -5.67 -5.10 1.01
C ALA A 90 -5.25 -6.55 0.83
N GLU A 91 -4.54 -7.07 1.82
CA GLU A 91 -4.16 -8.47 1.89
C GLU A 91 -4.31 -9.00 3.31
N LEU A 92 -4.41 -10.32 3.41
CA LEU A 92 -4.22 -11.09 4.62
C LEU A 92 -3.18 -12.16 4.29
N ALA A 93 -2.11 -12.23 5.08
CA ALA A 93 -1.09 -13.25 4.91
C ALA A 93 -1.68 -14.66 5.18
N PRO A 94 -1.19 -15.70 4.48
CA PRO A 94 -1.64 -17.07 4.70
C PRO A 94 -1.53 -17.47 6.17
N TYR A 95 -2.61 -17.98 6.74
CA TYR A 95 -2.61 -18.32 8.16
C TYR A 95 -1.99 -19.70 8.39
N ASP A 96 -0.93 -19.75 9.18
CA ASP A 96 -0.31 -21.00 9.60
C ASP A 96 -1.01 -21.60 10.82
N TYR A 97 -1.88 -22.56 10.55
CA TYR A 97 -2.61 -23.32 11.58
C TYR A 97 -1.71 -24.15 12.52
N THR A 98 -0.43 -24.37 12.17
CA THR A 98 0.51 -25.10 13.04
C THR A 98 1.03 -24.24 14.18
N THR A 99 1.12 -22.92 13.99
CA THR A 99 1.56 -21.97 15.01
C THR A 99 0.40 -21.31 15.75
N ALA A 100 -0.76 -21.17 15.08
CA ALA A 100 -2.05 -20.76 15.65
C ALA A 100 -1.97 -19.63 16.69
N ASN A 101 -1.21 -18.58 16.39
CA ASN A 101 -0.92 -17.48 17.33
C ASN A 101 -2.06 -16.45 17.45
N GLY A 102 -3.15 -16.62 16.71
CA GLY A 102 -4.30 -15.70 16.71
C GLY A 102 -4.03 -14.36 16.00
N ILE A 103 -2.88 -14.22 15.34
CA ILE A 103 -2.50 -13.01 14.61
C ILE A 103 -2.99 -13.09 13.18
N ALA A 104 -3.77 -12.09 12.77
CA ALA A 104 -4.13 -11.82 11.40
C ALA A 104 -3.18 -10.76 10.83
N ALA A 105 -2.09 -11.20 10.21
CA ALA A 105 -1.12 -10.30 9.58
C ALA A 105 -1.71 -9.74 8.28
N MET A 106 -2.04 -8.46 8.29
CA MET A 106 -2.73 -7.78 7.19
C MET A 106 -1.91 -6.64 6.60
N GLY A 107 -2.18 -6.33 5.34
CA GLY A 107 -1.58 -5.21 4.62
C GLY A 107 -2.64 -4.32 4.00
N VAL A 108 -2.31 -3.03 3.86
CA VAL A 108 -3.09 -2.05 3.09
C VAL A 108 -2.13 -1.32 2.16
N SER A 109 -2.54 -1.17 0.90
CA SER A 109 -1.83 -0.38 -0.09
C SER A 109 -2.72 0.72 -0.69
N LEU A 110 -2.13 1.88 -0.93
CA LEU A 110 -2.70 3.02 -1.64
C LEU A 110 -1.83 3.33 -2.86
N SER A 111 -2.43 3.37 -4.04
CA SER A 111 -1.84 3.89 -5.27
C SER A 111 -2.56 5.15 -5.74
N PHE A 112 -1.80 6.18 -6.15
CA PHE A 112 -2.35 7.36 -6.81
C PHE A 112 -1.29 8.07 -7.66
N THR A 113 -1.74 8.82 -8.66
CA THR A 113 -0.89 9.64 -9.52
C THR A 113 -1.07 11.13 -9.20
N THR A 114 0.03 11.88 -9.14
CA THR A 114 -0.02 13.33 -8.91
C THR A 114 -0.51 14.08 -10.14
N ASN A 115 -1.19 15.21 -9.92
CA ASN A 115 -1.65 16.09 -10.99
C ASN A 115 -0.64 17.22 -11.21
N ALA A 116 0.55 16.84 -11.69
CA ALA A 116 1.68 17.72 -11.96
C ALA A 116 2.05 17.67 -13.45
N GLU A 117 2.82 18.65 -13.93
CA GLU A 117 3.33 18.69 -15.32
C GLU A 117 4.14 17.43 -15.66
N VAL A 118 4.86 16.91 -14.66
CA VAL A 118 5.49 15.58 -14.70
C VAL A 118 4.76 14.70 -13.67
N PRO A 119 3.85 13.82 -14.08
CA PRO A 119 3.05 13.01 -13.17
C PRO A 119 3.92 11.96 -12.46
N VAL A 120 3.67 11.76 -11.17
CA VAL A 120 4.37 10.75 -10.37
C VAL A 120 3.33 9.81 -9.76
N THR A 121 3.46 8.51 -10.01
CA THR A 121 2.66 7.46 -9.38
C THR A 121 3.33 7.04 -8.08
N TYR A 122 2.62 7.18 -6.96
CA TYR A 122 3.07 6.73 -5.66
C TYR A 122 2.34 5.47 -5.22
N ASN A 123 3.06 4.54 -4.58
CA ASN A 123 2.48 3.43 -3.85
C ASN A 123 2.92 3.48 -2.39
N TYR A 124 1.94 3.50 -1.49
CA TYR A 124 2.13 3.47 -0.05
C TYR A 124 1.58 2.16 0.48
N THR A 125 2.43 1.31 1.03
CA THR A 125 2.03 0.03 1.63
C THR A 125 2.38 0.05 3.11
N GLY A 126 1.48 -0.45 3.94
CA GLY A 126 1.71 -0.65 5.36
C GLY A 126 1.13 -1.96 5.84
N HIS A 127 1.80 -2.57 6.80
CA HIS A 127 1.40 -3.85 7.39
C HIS A 127 1.05 -3.69 8.86
N TYR A 128 0.19 -4.58 9.36
CA TYR A 128 -0.24 -4.58 10.75
C TYR A 128 -0.59 -5.99 11.23
N ASN A 129 -0.17 -6.34 12.45
CA ASN A 129 -0.58 -7.58 13.10
C ASN A 129 -1.88 -7.32 13.87
N ALA A 130 -3.00 -7.60 13.21
CA ALA A 130 -4.32 -7.59 13.84
C ALA A 130 -4.60 -8.92 14.55
N THR A 131 -5.74 -9.02 15.22
CA THR A 131 -6.21 -10.24 15.87
C THR A 131 -7.40 -10.79 15.08
N PHE A 132 -7.46 -12.12 14.93
CA PHE A 132 -8.69 -12.79 14.52
C PHE A 132 -9.76 -12.60 15.60
N ASN A 133 -10.94 -12.11 15.21
CA ASN A 133 -11.98 -11.69 16.15
C ASN A 133 -13.36 -12.30 15.84
N GLN A 134 -13.43 -13.34 15.00
CA GLN A 134 -14.72 -13.98 14.67
C GLN A 134 -15.45 -14.60 15.87
N PHE A 135 -14.74 -14.83 16.98
CA PHE A 135 -15.30 -15.35 18.24
C PHE A 135 -15.21 -14.35 19.40
N ALA A 136 -14.68 -13.16 19.18
CA ALA A 136 -14.48 -12.12 20.19
C ALA A 136 -15.02 -10.79 19.65
N ALA A 137 -16.32 -10.56 19.85
CA ALA A 137 -16.95 -9.27 19.55
C ALA A 137 -16.46 -8.19 20.53
N PRO A 138 -16.36 -6.91 20.12
CA PRO A 138 -16.76 -6.34 18.83
C PRO A 138 -15.61 -6.12 17.82
N PRO A 139 -15.93 -5.84 16.54
CA PRO A 139 -15.00 -5.22 15.60
C PRO A 139 -14.30 -4.01 16.23
N TYR A 140 -13.05 -3.77 15.84
CA TYR A 140 -12.25 -2.68 16.38
C TYR A 140 -11.54 -1.88 15.30
N ASP A 141 -11.06 -0.71 15.70
CA ASP A 141 -10.43 0.26 14.82
C ASP A 141 -8.95 0.39 15.17
N PHE A 142 -8.10 0.55 14.16
CA PHE A 142 -6.66 0.77 14.35
C PHE A 142 -6.05 1.57 13.21
N LYS A 143 -4.80 2.00 13.42
CA LYS A 143 -4.05 2.78 12.43
C LYS A 143 -2.89 1.96 11.90
N VAL A 144 -2.78 1.91 10.58
CA VAL A 144 -1.65 1.30 9.87
C VAL A 144 -0.75 2.42 9.34
N LYS A 145 0.55 2.31 9.61
CA LYS A 145 1.55 3.23 9.07
C LYS A 145 2.18 2.58 7.84
N PRO A 146 2.36 3.31 6.74
CA PRO A 146 3.15 2.82 5.62
C PRO A 146 4.59 2.54 6.06
N ASP A 147 5.07 1.35 5.76
CA ASP A 147 6.45 0.92 5.94
C ASP A 147 7.21 0.85 4.61
N GLN A 148 6.49 0.80 3.49
CA GLN A 148 7.02 0.82 2.14
C GLN A 148 6.40 1.96 1.34
N ILE A 149 7.24 2.76 0.68
CA ILE A 149 6.81 3.85 -0.19
C ILE A 149 7.65 3.80 -1.46
N THR A 150 7.00 3.66 -2.62
CA THR A 150 7.64 3.75 -3.93
C THR A 150 7.03 4.88 -4.75
N ALA A 151 7.81 5.41 -5.69
CA ALA A 151 7.40 6.48 -6.58
C ALA A 151 8.00 6.24 -7.97
N VAL A 152 7.19 6.40 -9.02
CA VAL A 152 7.60 6.27 -10.42
C VAL A 152 7.10 7.50 -11.17
N ALA A 153 8.01 8.17 -11.89
CA ALA A 153 7.75 9.38 -12.68
C ALA A 153 7.90 9.09 -14.17
#